data_AF-A0A1G5CWL4-F1
#
_entry.id   AF-A0A1G5CWL4-F1
#
_cell.length_a   1.000
_cell.length_b   1.000
_cell.length_c   1.000
_cell.angle_alpha   90.00
_cell.angle_beta   90.00
_cell.angle_gamma   90.00
#
_symmetry.space_group_name_H-M   'P 1'
#
loop_
_entity.id
_entity.type
_entity.pdbx_description
1 polymer ?
#
loop_
_entity_poly.entity_id
_entity_poly.type
_entity_poly.pdbx_seq_one_letter_code
_entity_poly.pdbx_strand_id
1 'polypeptide(L)'
;MGKRHIYENRFHKRIEEIRTKLKNNYDIKFRELEIDLGKVCVIFCESITDATYISEHVIMPLLSQQNKPADIEAIKGEVLNAHVVEKVEDDKEAILHIVSGDILILFSFSEEVLFCTAKKFNVRAIEEPPTETVIKGPREGFNENLSDNISLVRKRIKNEDLKLERITIGKKNNDDIVMVYIEGVAPQKLVEYIRQNLNSIDIDYVYNANPIEEKFKAKNTPFDTVGYTEKPDIFVSKLVEGRVGIIINGTPFGIYAPYFFIENITMADDYYLNKYKADYFRIVRWTALFIALLLPGLYIAMTTHHFGLIPSIFVFRLAVLRAGVPFPTIVEVGVMMFFFQLLREAGVRLPTAIGPAISIVGALILGDAAIRSGLASEVTVLVIALSSISLFLIPKLHGALSIWTNILIFGSAILGLPGFYIAFILFCTHLAGLTSCGYPYLYPLGTLNNFSFGDTLLRGDLNKISNNILKRDDSP
;
A
#
# COMPACT_ATOMS: atom_id res chain seq x y z
N MET A 1 51.77 26.05 5.22
CA MET A 1 51.30 24.65 5.12
C MET A 1 50.16 24.28 6.06
N GLY A 2 49.79 25.09 7.08
CA GLY A 2 48.78 24.68 8.08
C GLY A 2 47.30 24.73 7.67
N LYS A 3 46.81 25.78 7.00
CA LYS A 3 45.37 25.94 6.73
C LYS A 3 44.81 24.96 5.68
N ARG A 4 45.54 24.70 4.60
CA ARG A 4 45.09 23.85 3.48
C ARG A 4 44.84 22.40 3.92
N HIS A 5 45.72 21.88 4.79
CA HIS A 5 45.60 20.53 5.33
C HIS A 5 44.42 20.38 6.31
N ILE A 6 44.06 21.46 7.03
CA ILE A 6 42.89 21.49 7.92
C ILE A 6 41.59 21.44 7.10
N TYR A 7 41.50 22.19 6.00
CA TYR A 7 40.32 22.19 5.14
C TYR A 7 40.12 20.85 4.43
N GLU A 8 41.19 20.23 3.92
CA GLU A 8 41.09 18.90 3.30
C GLU A 8 40.65 17.81 4.28
N ASN A 9 41.18 17.79 5.49
CA ASN A 9 40.75 16.84 6.52
C ASN A 9 39.28 17.05 6.90
N ARG A 10 38.83 18.31 7.01
CA ARG A 10 37.43 18.62 7.31
C ARG A 10 36.50 18.23 6.17
N PHE A 11 36.90 18.46 4.93
CA PHE A 11 36.16 18.08 3.72
C PHE A 11 35.89 16.57 3.69
N HIS A 12 36.93 15.75 3.84
CA HIS A 12 36.76 14.29 3.88
C HIS A 12 35.91 13.84 5.06
N LYS A 13 36.13 14.43 6.24
CA LYS A 13 35.32 14.11 7.43
C LYS A 13 33.83 14.41 7.22
N ARG A 14 33.49 15.56 6.64
CA ARG A 14 32.11 16.00 6.40
C ARG A 14 31.41 15.11 5.37
N ILE A 15 32.12 14.70 4.31
CA ILE A 15 31.61 13.73 3.32
C ILE A 15 31.28 12.40 4.01
N GLU A 16 32.17 11.89 4.85
CA GLU A 16 31.95 10.63 5.58
C GLU A 16 30.81 10.74 6.60
N GLU A 17 30.66 11.87 7.28
CA GLU A 17 29.54 12.14 8.18
C GLU A 17 28.20 12.13 7.43
N ILE A 18 28.12 12.82 6.28
CA ILE A 18 26.92 12.83 5.42
C ILE A 18 26.64 11.43 4.86
N ARG A 19 27.68 10.74 4.36
CA ARG A 19 27.58 9.37 3.83
C ARG A 19 27.10 8.38 4.89
N THR A 20 27.52 8.56 6.14
CA THR A 20 27.11 7.70 7.26
C THR A 20 25.65 7.95 7.65
N LYS A 21 25.22 9.21 7.77
CA LYS A 21 23.83 9.55 8.08
C LYS A 21 22.86 9.11 6.99
N LEU A 22 23.25 9.34 5.73
CA LEU A 22 22.47 9.00 4.55
C LEU A 22 22.77 7.59 4.03
N LYS A 23 23.38 6.73 4.85
CA LYS A 23 23.61 5.32 4.55
C LYS A 23 22.29 4.64 4.18
N ASN A 24 22.36 3.62 3.33
CA ASN A 24 21.21 2.85 2.83
C ASN A 24 20.19 3.71 2.06
N ASN A 25 20.66 4.74 1.36
CA ASN A 25 19.90 5.47 0.36
C ASN A 25 20.61 5.38 -0.99
N TYR A 26 20.17 4.47 -1.85
CA TYR A 26 20.86 4.22 -3.11
C TYR A 26 20.71 5.36 -4.13
N ASP A 27 19.69 6.21 -3.95
CA ASP A 27 19.38 7.35 -4.82
C ASP A 27 20.25 8.59 -4.52
N ILE A 28 20.99 8.60 -3.41
CA ILE A 28 21.91 9.69 -3.07
C ILE A 28 23.27 9.42 -3.71
N LYS A 29 23.72 10.37 -4.54
CA LYS A 29 24.99 10.28 -5.27
C LYS A 29 25.99 11.28 -4.72
N PHE A 30 27.23 10.84 -4.64
CA PHE A 30 28.40 11.64 -4.30
C PHE A 30 29.29 11.69 -5.53
N ARG A 31 29.50 12.88 -6.09
CA ARG A 31 30.35 13.08 -7.26
C ARG A 31 31.50 13.99 -6.88
N GLU A 32 32.69 13.41 -6.77
CA GLU A 32 33.94 14.16 -6.54
C GLU A 32 34.51 14.64 -7.87
N LEU A 33 34.94 15.90 -7.89
CA LEU A 33 35.53 16.61 -9.03
C LEU A 33 36.85 17.23 -8.58
N GLU A 34 37.83 17.24 -9.46
CA GLU A 34 39.06 18.01 -9.26
C GLU A 34 38.99 19.28 -10.11
N ILE A 35 39.12 20.43 -9.46
CA ILE A 35 39.24 21.74 -10.10
C ILE A 35 40.58 22.37 -9.71
N ASP A 36 41.00 23.41 -10.42
CA ASP A 36 42.30 24.07 -10.20
C ASP A 36 42.54 24.56 -8.75
N LEU A 37 41.48 24.88 -8.01
CA LEU A 37 41.53 25.32 -6.61
C LEU A 37 41.70 24.17 -5.61
N GLY A 38 41.20 22.98 -5.94
CA GLY A 38 41.17 21.79 -5.09
C GLY A 38 40.02 20.84 -5.44
N LYS A 39 39.70 19.92 -4.53
CA LYS A 39 38.61 18.95 -4.72
C LYS A 39 37.27 19.56 -4.38
N VAL A 40 36.25 19.19 -5.13
CA VAL A 40 34.85 19.57 -4.90
C VAL A 40 34.00 18.32 -4.87
N CYS A 41 33.09 18.20 -3.91
CA CYS A 41 32.12 17.10 -3.87
C CYS A 41 30.71 17.65 -4.08
N VAL A 42 30.03 17.15 -5.11
CA VAL A 42 28.65 17.47 -5.43
C VAL A 42 27.78 16.30 -4.94
N ILE A 43 26.85 16.59 -4.03
CA ILE A 43 25.96 15.59 -3.42
C ILE A 43 24.52 15.93 -3.80
N PHE A 44 23.78 14.96 -4.31
CA PHE A 44 22.41 15.17 -4.77
C PHE A 44 21.59 13.88 -4.71
N CYS A 45 20.27 14.04 -4.73
CA CYS A 45 19.32 12.93 -4.77
C CYS A 45 18.84 12.70 -6.21
N GLU A 46 19.33 11.64 -6.87
CA GLU A 46 19.10 11.34 -8.29
C GLU A 46 17.60 11.22 -8.64
N SER A 47 16.78 10.75 -7.69
CA SER A 47 15.34 10.54 -7.91
C SER A 47 14.54 11.84 -8.00
N ILE A 48 15.02 12.96 -7.43
CA ILE A 48 14.26 14.22 -7.31
C ILE A 48 15.04 15.44 -7.82
N THR A 49 16.11 15.23 -8.58
CA THR A 49 16.95 16.28 -9.17
C THR A 49 17.06 16.13 -10.67
N ASP A 50 17.25 17.25 -11.37
CA ASP A 50 17.47 17.23 -12.82
C ASP A 50 18.95 16.95 -13.14
N ALA A 51 19.24 15.74 -13.63
CA ALA A 51 20.59 15.31 -13.99
C ALA A 51 21.24 16.17 -15.10
N THR A 52 20.43 16.65 -16.05
CA THR A 52 20.85 17.58 -17.11
C THR A 52 21.23 18.92 -16.50
N TYR A 53 20.40 19.44 -15.60
CA TYR A 53 20.70 20.70 -14.90
C TYR A 53 21.98 20.61 -14.07
N ILE A 54 22.16 19.53 -13.30
CA ILE A 54 23.39 19.27 -12.54
C ILE A 54 24.61 19.28 -13.48
N SER A 55 24.51 18.59 -14.61
CA SER A 55 25.64 18.45 -15.53
C SER A 55 25.99 19.78 -16.21
N GLU A 56 25.00 20.53 -16.71
CA GLU A 56 25.20 21.75 -17.51
C GLU A 56 25.41 23.01 -16.67
N HIS A 57 24.75 23.13 -15.52
CA HIS A 57 24.73 24.36 -14.71
C HIS A 57 25.59 24.30 -13.45
N VAL A 58 25.99 23.11 -13.00
CA VAL A 58 26.84 22.95 -11.82
C VAL A 58 28.19 22.34 -12.19
N ILE A 59 28.20 21.17 -12.84
CA ILE A 59 29.44 20.41 -13.05
C ILE A 59 30.28 21.00 -14.19
N MET A 60 29.69 21.23 -15.36
CA MET A 60 30.42 21.78 -16.51
C MET A 60 31.04 23.16 -16.20
N PRO A 61 30.34 24.10 -15.53
CA PRO A 61 30.94 25.39 -15.19
C PRO A 61 32.07 25.26 -14.16
N LEU A 62 31.98 24.34 -13.20
CA LEU A 62 33.07 24.07 -12.26
C LEU A 62 34.32 23.51 -12.95
N LEU A 63 34.15 22.65 -13.97
CA LEU A 63 35.26 22.04 -14.71
C LEU A 63 35.85 22.95 -15.81
N SER A 64 35.04 23.81 -16.42
CA SER A 64 35.42 24.63 -17.58
C SER A 64 36.07 25.96 -17.18
N GLN A 65 36.31 26.18 -15.89
CA GLN A 65 36.96 27.37 -15.36
C GLN A 65 38.43 27.43 -15.81
N GLN A 66 38.76 28.40 -16.66
CA GLN A 66 40.14 28.68 -17.08
C GLN A 66 40.87 29.69 -16.18
N ASN A 67 40.11 30.49 -15.42
CA ASN A 67 40.63 31.49 -14.49
C ASN A 67 40.34 31.03 -13.06
N LYS A 68 41.29 31.22 -12.13
CA LYS A 68 41.10 30.85 -10.72
C LYS A 68 40.05 31.78 -10.08
N PRO A 69 38.88 31.29 -9.64
CA PRO A 69 38.04 32.07 -8.74
C PRO A 69 38.86 32.40 -7.49
N ALA A 70 38.84 33.66 -7.06
CA ALA A 70 39.63 34.09 -5.90
C ALA A 70 39.06 33.54 -4.58
N ASP A 71 37.74 33.28 -4.54
CA ASP A 71 37.01 32.85 -3.34
C ASP A 71 35.67 32.16 -3.70
N ILE A 72 35.00 31.56 -2.72
CA ILE A 72 33.67 30.93 -2.87
C ILE A 72 32.60 31.90 -3.32
N GLU A 73 32.69 33.18 -2.95
CA GLU A 73 31.73 34.19 -3.43
C GLU A 73 31.81 34.37 -4.94
N ALA A 74 33.00 34.25 -5.54
CA ALA A 74 33.15 34.24 -6.99
C ALA A 74 32.56 32.96 -7.60
N ILE A 75 32.74 31.79 -6.95
CA ILE A 75 32.11 30.54 -7.39
C ILE A 75 30.58 30.67 -7.41
N LYS A 76 30.02 31.25 -6.35
CA LYS A 76 28.58 31.49 -6.21
C LYS A 76 28.04 32.50 -7.24
N GLY A 77 28.74 33.60 -7.47
CA GLY A 77 28.24 34.71 -8.30
C GLY A 77 28.59 34.65 -9.79
N GLU A 78 29.70 33.99 -10.15
CA GLU A 78 30.28 34.08 -11.49
C GLU A 78 30.45 32.71 -12.18
N VAL A 79 30.52 31.62 -11.41
CA VAL A 79 30.81 30.28 -11.94
C VAL A 79 29.57 29.42 -12.05
N LEU A 80 28.78 29.33 -10.98
CA LEU A 80 27.60 28.49 -10.96
C LEU A 80 26.47 29.16 -11.75
N ASN A 81 26.06 28.53 -12.85
CA ASN A 81 24.96 29.02 -13.70
C ASN A 81 23.59 28.55 -13.17
N ALA A 82 23.39 28.59 -11.86
CA ALA A 82 22.20 28.10 -11.19
C ALA A 82 21.31 29.26 -10.70
N HIS A 83 19.98 29.06 -10.74
CA HIS A 83 19.01 30.11 -10.40
C HIS A 83 19.09 30.56 -8.93
N VAL A 84 19.30 29.63 -7.99
CA VAL A 84 19.48 29.93 -6.56
C VAL A 84 20.75 29.22 -6.09
N VAL A 85 21.68 29.99 -5.56
CA VAL A 85 22.92 29.50 -4.93
C VAL A 85 23.11 30.23 -3.61
N GLU A 86 23.04 29.50 -2.51
CA GLU A 86 23.14 30.08 -1.17
C GLU A 86 24.09 29.27 -0.29
N LYS A 87 24.57 29.92 0.79
CA LYS A 87 25.44 29.28 1.77
C LYS A 87 24.56 28.49 2.74
N VAL A 88 25.02 27.33 3.15
CA VAL A 88 24.38 26.52 4.20
C VAL A 88 24.94 26.94 5.55
N GLU A 89 24.07 27.17 6.53
CA GLU A 89 24.44 27.62 7.87
C GLU A 89 24.94 26.47 8.74
N ASP A 90 24.33 25.27 8.64
CA ASP A 90 24.71 24.10 9.44
C ASP A 90 24.60 22.74 8.72
N ASP A 91 25.14 21.69 9.35
CA ASP A 91 25.14 20.32 8.79
C ASP A 91 23.75 19.68 8.72
N LYS A 92 22.79 20.12 9.54
CA LYS A 92 21.43 19.59 9.52
C LYS A 92 20.66 20.17 8.34
N GLU A 93 20.82 21.46 8.10
CA GLU A 93 20.32 22.18 6.95
C GLU A 93 20.91 21.59 5.66
N ALA A 94 22.21 21.27 5.64
CA ALA A 94 22.85 20.60 4.51
C ALA A 94 22.14 19.30 4.12
N ILE A 95 21.81 18.47 5.12
CA ILE A 95 21.10 17.20 4.88
C ILE A 95 19.66 17.45 4.45
N LEU A 96 18.98 18.41 5.08
CA LEU A 96 17.62 18.79 4.72
C LEU A 96 17.53 19.24 3.26
N HIS A 97 18.52 19.99 2.77
CA HIS A 97 18.64 20.37 1.37
C HIS A 97 18.79 19.15 0.46
N ILE A 98 19.69 18.21 0.78
CA ILE A 98 19.87 16.97 -0.01
C ILE A 98 18.55 16.19 -0.11
N VAL A 99 17.89 15.91 1.03
CA VAL A 99 16.63 15.13 1.02
C VAL A 99 15.45 15.90 0.45
N SER A 100 15.57 17.22 0.32
CA SER A 100 14.57 18.08 -0.33
C SER A 100 14.78 18.23 -1.84
N GLY A 101 15.85 17.67 -2.41
CA GLY A 101 16.17 17.73 -3.83
C GLY A 101 17.00 18.95 -4.24
N ASP A 102 17.70 19.57 -3.29
CA ASP A 102 18.75 20.53 -3.59
C ASP A 102 20.10 19.81 -3.79
N ILE A 103 20.99 20.44 -4.54
CA ILE A 103 22.37 19.97 -4.75
C ILE A 103 23.24 20.62 -3.69
N LEU A 104 24.00 19.82 -2.94
CA LEU A 104 25.00 20.30 -1.99
C LEU A 104 26.38 20.29 -2.65
N ILE A 105 27.16 21.35 -2.45
CA ILE A 105 28.50 21.50 -3.00
C ILE A 105 29.48 21.77 -1.86
N LEU A 106 30.41 20.84 -1.65
CA LEU A 106 31.47 20.90 -0.65
C LEU A 106 32.81 21.21 -1.34
N PHE A 107 33.65 22.01 -0.69
CA PHE A 107 34.96 22.42 -1.22
C PHE A 107 36.10 21.98 -0.29
N SER A 108 37.19 21.45 -0.83
CA SER A 108 38.35 21.03 -0.03
C SER A 108 39.23 22.18 0.48
N PHE A 109 38.98 23.39 -0.03
CA PHE A 109 39.77 24.59 0.23
C PHE A 109 39.01 25.66 1.03
N SER A 110 37.80 25.35 1.51
CA SER A 110 37.00 26.27 2.34
C SER A 110 36.12 25.53 3.35
N GLU A 111 35.62 26.26 4.34
CA GLU A 111 34.63 25.77 5.31
C GLU A 111 33.18 25.96 4.86
N GLU A 112 32.95 26.90 3.94
CA GLU A 112 31.61 27.20 3.46
C GLU A 112 31.09 26.06 2.58
N VAL A 113 29.79 25.83 2.69
CA VAL A 113 29.05 24.86 1.89
C VAL A 113 28.00 25.62 1.12
N LEU A 114 27.87 25.31 -0.17
CA LEU A 114 26.83 25.90 -1.00
C LEU A 114 25.73 24.88 -1.27
N PHE A 115 24.49 25.35 -1.37
CA PHE A 115 23.41 24.58 -1.98
C PHE A 115 22.93 25.27 -3.26
N CYS A 116 22.47 24.46 -4.22
CA CYS A 116 21.85 24.91 -5.46
C CYS A 116 20.50 24.24 -5.65
N THR A 117 19.46 25.02 -5.98
CA THR A 117 18.14 24.45 -6.26
C THR A 117 18.12 23.83 -7.66
N ALA A 118 17.81 22.53 -7.74
CA ALA A 118 17.65 21.79 -8.99
C ALA A 118 16.51 20.76 -8.92
N LYS A 119 15.48 21.07 -8.11
CA LYS A 119 14.37 20.17 -7.82
C LYS A 119 13.60 19.85 -9.09
N LYS A 120 13.50 18.56 -9.40
CA LYS A 120 12.66 18.05 -10.47
C LYS A 120 12.01 16.76 -9.99
N PHE A 121 10.71 16.81 -9.84
CA PHE A 121 9.93 15.62 -9.55
C PHE A 121 9.47 15.05 -10.88
N ASN A 122 9.62 13.74 -11.07
CA ASN A 122 8.98 13.06 -12.18
C ASN A 122 7.47 13.06 -11.90
N VAL A 123 6.74 13.87 -12.67
CA VAL A 123 5.27 13.97 -12.60
C VAL A 123 4.74 13.46 -13.92
N ARG A 124 4.00 12.35 -13.90
CA ARG A 124 3.19 11.92 -15.05
C ARG A 124 2.20 13.04 -15.40
N ALA A 125 1.73 13.11 -16.64
CA ALA A 125 0.43 13.76 -16.87
C ALA A 125 -0.58 13.15 -15.88
N ILE A 126 -1.31 13.99 -15.16
CA ILE A 126 -2.14 13.59 -14.00
C ILE A 126 -3.27 12.67 -14.50
N GLU A 127 -3.00 11.37 -14.57
CA GLU A 127 -3.98 10.32 -14.85
C GLU A 127 -4.32 9.61 -13.53
N GLU A 128 -5.61 9.36 -13.33
CA GLU A 128 -6.15 8.77 -12.11
C GLU A 128 -5.81 7.28 -12.01
N PRO A 129 -5.39 6.74 -10.84
CA PRO A 129 -5.14 5.32 -10.67
C PRO A 129 -6.42 4.53 -10.96
N PRO A 130 -6.40 3.58 -11.91
CA PRO A 130 -7.61 2.88 -12.33
C PRO A 130 -8.15 1.94 -11.24
N THR A 131 -7.30 1.46 -10.32
CA THR A 131 -7.70 0.47 -9.30
C THR A 131 -8.10 1.12 -7.97
N GLU A 132 -7.63 2.33 -7.68
CA GLU A 132 -7.91 3.05 -6.42
C GLU A 132 -8.44 4.48 -6.67
N THR A 133 -9.55 4.60 -7.40
CA THR A 133 -10.26 5.86 -7.63
C THR A 133 -10.80 6.45 -6.33
N VAL A 134 -10.66 7.77 -6.15
CA VAL A 134 -11.02 8.46 -4.90
C VAL A 134 -11.96 9.64 -5.17
N ILE A 135 -12.99 9.80 -4.34
CA ILE A 135 -13.88 10.97 -4.43
C ILE A 135 -13.12 12.24 -4.04
N LYS A 136 -12.21 12.12 -3.07
CA LYS A 136 -11.40 13.24 -2.57
C LYS A 136 -10.04 12.73 -2.09
N GLY A 137 -8.97 13.24 -2.69
CA GLY A 137 -7.59 12.90 -2.33
C GLY A 137 -6.64 13.14 -3.52
N PRO A 138 -5.34 12.87 -3.36
CA PRO A 138 -4.39 12.89 -4.46
C PRO A 138 -4.82 11.89 -5.55
N ARG A 139 -4.72 12.29 -6.82
CA ARG A 139 -4.91 11.40 -7.98
C ARG A 139 -3.60 10.82 -8.51
N GLU A 140 -2.49 11.09 -7.84
CA GLU A 140 -1.19 10.52 -8.20
C GLU A 140 -1.19 9.01 -7.88
N GLY A 141 -0.78 8.20 -8.85
CA GLY A 141 -0.52 6.78 -8.70
C GLY A 141 0.94 6.43 -9.04
N PHE A 142 1.42 5.30 -8.52
CA PHE A 142 2.65 4.67 -8.99
C PHE A 142 2.52 4.26 -10.46
N ASN A 143 3.66 4.14 -11.12
CA ASN A 143 3.78 3.68 -12.50
C ASN A 143 4.83 2.56 -12.59
N GLU A 144 5.12 2.09 -13.80
CA GLU A 144 6.06 1.00 -14.03
C GLU A 144 7.54 1.41 -13.84
N ASN A 145 7.83 2.70 -13.65
CA ASN A 145 9.21 3.20 -13.50
C ASN A 145 9.61 3.32 -12.03
N LEU A 146 10.63 2.57 -11.62
CA LEU A 146 11.15 2.57 -10.25
C LEU A 146 11.60 3.97 -9.77
N SER A 147 12.29 4.74 -10.62
CA SER A 147 12.80 6.08 -10.27
C SER A 147 11.64 7.06 -10.01
N ASP A 148 10.62 7.02 -10.86
CA ASP A 148 9.42 7.86 -10.71
C ASP A 148 8.69 7.53 -9.39
N ASN A 149 8.52 6.24 -9.09
CA ASN A 149 7.88 5.81 -7.86
C ASN A 149 8.63 6.28 -6.61
N ILE A 150 9.97 6.27 -6.65
CA ILE A 150 10.80 6.73 -5.55
C ILE A 150 10.75 8.26 -5.42
N SER A 151 10.73 8.98 -6.54
CA SER A 151 10.46 10.42 -6.56
C SER A 151 9.15 10.75 -5.85
N LEU A 152 8.08 9.98 -6.10
CA LEU A 152 6.77 10.18 -5.45
C LEU A 152 6.80 9.95 -3.94
N VAL A 153 7.61 9.01 -3.45
CA VAL A 153 7.85 8.77 -2.02
C VAL A 153 8.67 9.91 -1.41
N ARG A 154 9.80 10.29 -2.03
CA ARG A 154 10.68 11.40 -1.60
C ARG A 154 9.98 12.75 -1.57
N LYS A 155 9.07 12.99 -2.52
CA LYS A 155 8.22 14.20 -2.56
C LYS A 155 7.40 14.37 -1.26
N ARG A 156 7.00 13.25 -0.64
CA ARG A 156 6.16 13.22 0.57
C ARG A 156 6.98 13.09 1.85
N ILE A 157 8.06 12.30 1.85
CA ILE A 157 8.93 12.11 3.02
C ILE A 157 10.28 12.81 2.78
N LYS A 158 10.44 13.97 3.39
CA LYS A 158 11.70 14.74 3.42
C LYS A 158 12.41 14.53 4.76
N ASN A 159 12.86 13.31 5.00
CA ASN A 159 13.54 12.92 6.23
C ASN A 159 14.81 12.12 5.91
N GLU A 160 15.89 12.37 6.64
CA GLU A 160 17.17 11.64 6.59
C GLU A 160 17.05 10.18 7.05
N ASP A 161 16.05 9.90 7.88
CA ASP A 161 15.75 8.55 8.37
C ASP A 161 15.06 7.67 7.31
N LEU A 162 14.55 8.24 6.22
CA LEU A 162 14.03 7.44 5.10
C LEU A 162 15.19 6.69 4.46
N LYS A 163 15.09 5.36 4.42
CA LYS A 163 16.06 4.45 3.80
C LYS A 163 15.46 3.80 2.55
N LEU A 164 16.28 3.73 1.51
CA LEU A 164 16.01 3.14 0.21
C LEU A 164 17.12 2.14 -0.10
N GLU A 165 16.90 0.89 0.27
CA GLU A 165 17.85 -0.20 0.04
C GLU A 165 17.54 -0.88 -1.29
N ARG A 166 18.43 -0.72 -2.28
CA ARG A 166 18.35 -1.45 -3.54
C ARG A 166 18.80 -2.89 -3.33
N ILE A 167 17.96 -3.83 -3.72
CA ILE A 167 18.23 -5.27 -3.70
C ILE A 167 17.99 -5.78 -5.11
N THR A 168 18.93 -6.56 -5.63
CA THR A 168 18.79 -7.18 -6.95
C THR A 168 18.31 -8.60 -6.76
N ILE A 169 17.21 -8.97 -7.39
CA ILE A 169 16.62 -10.32 -7.33
C ILE A 169 16.60 -10.92 -8.73
N GLY A 170 16.91 -12.22 -8.80
CA GLY A 170 16.80 -13.01 -10.02
C GLY A 170 18.15 -13.56 -10.49
N LYS A 171 18.19 -14.86 -10.81
CA LYS A 171 19.44 -15.53 -11.25
C LYS A 171 19.84 -15.18 -12.68
N LYS A 172 18.86 -15.03 -13.56
CA LYS A 172 19.08 -14.82 -15.01
C LYS A 172 18.70 -13.42 -15.46
N ASN A 173 17.73 -12.80 -14.78
CA ASN A 173 17.38 -11.40 -14.96
C ASN A 173 17.61 -10.66 -13.64
N ASN A 174 18.44 -9.63 -13.66
CA ASN A 174 18.79 -8.84 -12.48
C ASN A 174 17.74 -7.75 -12.27
N ASP A 175 16.58 -8.12 -11.73
CA ASP A 175 15.50 -7.19 -11.47
C ASP A 175 15.79 -6.39 -10.20
N ASP A 176 15.73 -5.07 -10.32
CA ASP A 176 15.95 -4.16 -9.21
C ASP A 176 14.66 -3.94 -8.43
N ILE A 177 14.74 -4.22 -7.13
CA ILE A 177 13.72 -3.85 -6.16
C ILE A 177 14.32 -2.88 -5.15
N VAL A 178 13.46 -2.09 -4.53
CA VAL A 178 13.86 -1.14 -3.50
C VAL A 178 13.02 -1.38 -2.26
N MET A 179 13.69 -1.79 -1.19
CA MET A 179 13.10 -1.85 0.14
C MET A 179 13.12 -0.45 0.75
N VAL A 180 11.95 0.01 1.19
CA VAL A 180 11.71 1.36 1.70
C VAL A 180 11.26 1.27 3.16
N TYR A 181 11.91 2.00 4.06
CA TYR A 181 11.48 2.08 5.46
C TYR A 181 12.00 3.37 6.11
N ILE A 182 11.44 3.74 7.26
CA ILE A 182 11.93 4.87 8.06
C ILE A 182 12.69 4.31 9.26
N GLU A 183 13.99 4.55 9.31
CA GLU A 183 14.85 4.16 10.43
C GLU A 183 14.37 4.80 11.74
N GLY A 184 14.44 4.07 12.84
CA GLY A 184 13.92 4.52 14.13
C GLY A 184 12.40 4.49 14.25
N VAL A 185 11.64 4.34 13.16
CA VAL A 185 10.19 4.09 13.18
C VAL A 185 9.92 2.60 12.91
N ALA A 186 10.42 2.05 11.81
CA ALA A 186 10.22 0.64 11.53
C ALA A 186 10.94 -0.25 12.56
N PRO A 187 10.27 -1.28 13.15
CA PRO A 187 10.92 -2.22 14.05
C PRO A 187 12.07 -2.93 13.35
N GLN A 188 13.25 -2.91 13.98
CA GLN A 188 14.47 -3.43 13.36
C GLN A 188 14.35 -4.92 12.99
N LYS A 189 13.71 -5.71 13.85
CA LYS A 189 13.40 -7.13 13.60
C LYS A 189 12.59 -7.34 12.32
N LEU A 190 11.62 -6.47 12.05
CA LEU A 190 10.78 -6.54 10.84
C LEU A 190 11.60 -6.21 9.59
N VAL A 191 12.43 -5.16 9.66
CA VAL A 191 13.33 -4.76 8.55
C VAL A 191 14.28 -5.91 8.22
N GLU A 192 14.88 -6.54 9.22
CA GLU A 192 15.79 -7.68 9.03
C GLU A 192 15.09 -8.92 8.51
N TYR A 193 13.89 -9.22 9.02
CA TYR A 193 13.07 -10.33 8.51
C TYR A 193 12.78 -10.15 7.02
N ILE A 194 12.36 -8.96 6.60
CA ILE A 194 12.06 -8.67 5.18
C ILE A 194 13.33 -8.71 4.35
N ARG A 195 14.42 -8.07 4.80
CA ARG A 195 15.71 -8.07 4.10
C ARG A 195 16.24 -9.49 3.88
N GLN A 196 16.20 -10.35 4.90
CA GLN A 196 16.64 -11.74 4.80
C GLN A 196 15.76 -12.54 3.84
N ASN A 197 14.43 -12.37 3.92
CA ASN A 197 13.51 -13.08 3.04
C ASN A 197 13.68 -12.65 1.58
N LEU A 198 13.84 -11.35 1.29
CA LEU A 198 14.12 -10.83 -0.05
C LEU A 198 15.40 -11.43 -0.64
N ASN A 199 16.48 -11.45 0.14
CA ASN A 199 17.75 -12.06 -0.29
C ASN A 199 17.69 -13.58 -0.46
N SER A 200 16.71 -14.24 0.17
CA SER A 200 16.47 -15.69 0.02
C SER A 200 15.59 -16.05 -1.18
N ILE A 201 15.08 -15.06 -1.91
CA ILE A 201 14.25 -15.31 -3.10
C ILE A 201 15.16 -15.82 -4.21
N ASP A 202 15.04 -17.11 -4.48
CA ASP A 202 15.81 -17.80 -5.51
C ASP A 202 14.90 -18.16 -6.69
N ILE A 203 14.63 -17.18 -7.56
CA ILE A 203 13.85 -17.36 -8.80
C ILE A 203 14.67 -16.94 -10.02
N ASP A 204 14.44 -17.59 -11.15
CA ASP A 204 15.20 -17.32 -12.38
C ASP A 204 14.86 -15.94 -12.97
N TYR A 205 13.59 -15.52 -12.88
CA TYR A 205 13.04 -14.29 -13.46
C TYR A 205 11.94 -13.70 -12.57
N VAL A 206 11.97 -12.38 -12.32
CA VAL A 206 10.93 -11.66 -11.58
C VAL A 206 10.05 -10.90 -12.58
N TYR A 207 9.00 -11.55 -13.09
CA TYR A 207 8.14 -10.90 -14.09
C TYR A 207 7.10 -9.92 -13.50
N ASN A 208 6.71 -10.11 -12.24
CA ASN A 208 5.62 -9.37 -11.59
C ASN A 208 5.83 -9.29 -10.07
N ALA A 209 4.99 -8.54 -9.36
CA ALA A 209 4.97 -8.43 -7.90
C ALA A 209 4.63 -9.74 -7.17
N ASN A 210 3.82 -10.61 -7.79
CA ASN A 210 3.24 -11.80 -7.16
C ASN A 210 4.24 -12.74 -6.45
N PRO A 211 5.43 -13.08 -7.00
CA PRO A 211 6.37 -13.97 -6.32
C PRO A 211 6.89 -13.37 -5.00
N ILE A 212 7.03 -12.04 -4.93
CA ILE A 212 7.43 -11.34 -3.72
C ILE A 212 6.27 -11.35 -2.73
N GLU A 213 5.06 -11.06 -3.18
CA GLU A 213 3.86 -11.13 -2.34
C GLU A 213 3.67 -12.53 -1.74
N GLU A 214 3.79 -13.59 -2.56
CA GLU A 214 3.63 -14.97 -2.14
C GLU A 214 4.69 -15.40 -1.10
N LYS A 215 5.92 -14.89 -1.23
CA LYS A 215 6.99 -15.15 -0.25
C LYS A 215 6.64 -14.63 1.15
N PHE A 216 5.96 -13.48 1.23
CA PHE A 216 5.56 -12.84 2.48
C PHE A 216 4.15 -13.22 2.94
N LYS A 217 3.33 -13.76 2.03
CA LYS A 217 1.97 -14.20 2.33
C LYS A 217 1.98 -15.39 3.29
N ALA A 218 1.06 -15.38 4.25
CA ALA A 218 0.84 -16.53 5.11
C ALA A 218 0.45 -17.75 4.26
N LYS A 219 0.95 -18.92 4.65
CA LYS A 219 0.67 -20.17 3.93
C LYS A 219 -0.74 -20.66 4.21
N ASN A 220 -1.32 -21.41 3.26
CA ASN A 220 -2.61 -22.10 3.40
C ASN A 220 -3.79 -21.17 3.74
N THR A 221 -3.80 -19.95 3.23
CA THR A 221 -4.90 -19.01 3.44
C THR A 221 -5.29 -18.28 2.16
N PRO A 222 -6.60 -18.07 1.91
CA PRO A 222 -7.04 -17.22 0.83
C PRO A 222 -6.94 -15.72 1.19
N PHE A 223 -6.73 -15.38 2.46
CA PHE A 223 -6.56 -14.01 2.91
C PHE A 223 -5.20 -13.45 2.51
N ASP A 224 -5.19 -12.22 2.02
CA ASP A 224 -3.95 -11.48 1.80
C ASP A 224 -3.42 -10.96 3.14
N THR A 225 -2.17 -11.31 3.44
CA THR A 225 -1.43 -10.84 4.63
C THR A 225 -0.30 -9.89 4.25
N VAL A 226 -0.28 -9.45 2.99
CA VAL A 226 0.64 -8.47 2.43
C VAL A 226 -0.22 -7.47 1.69
N GLY A 227 0.04 -6.18 1.90
CA GLY A 227 -0.75 -5.10 1.31
C GLY A 227 -0.10 -4.62 0.02
N TYR A 228 -0.91 -4.22 -0.94
CA TYR A 228 -0.47 -3.49 -2.12
C TYR A 228 -1.34 -2.25 -2.30
N THR A 229 -0.77 -1.22 -2.93
CA THR A 229 -1.47 0.02 -3.27
C THR A 229 -0.85 0.67 -4.52
N GLU A 230 -1.69 1.24 -5.38
CA GLU A 230 -1.24 2.11 -6.48
C GLU A 230 -0.93 3.53 -5.96
N LYS A 231 -1.34 3.89 -4.74
CA LYS A 231 -1.33 5.26 -4.24
C LYS A 231 -0.10 5.54 -3.38
N PRO A 232 0.80 6.46 -3.79
CA PRO A 232 1.99 6.78 -3.02
C PRO A 232 1.69 7.41 -1.65
N ASP A 233 0.56 8.11 -1.50
CA ASP A 233 0.12 8.67 -0.23
C ASP A 233 -0.24 7.58 0.80
N ILE A 234 -0.93 6.52 0.38
CA ILE A 234 -1.22 5.38 1.25
C ILE A 234 0.07 4.68 1.62
N PHE A 235 0.92 4.38 0.64
CA PHE A 235 2.21 3.74 0.86
C PHE A 235 3.06 4.50 1.88
N VAL A 236 3.16 5.82 1.74
CA VAL A 236 3.89 6.68 2.69
C VAL A 236 3.25 6.68 4.08
N SER A 237 1.91 6.75 4.18
CA SER A 237 1.23 6.63 5.47
C SER A 237 1.60 5.33 6.19
N LYS A 238 1.70 4.23 5.44
CA LYS A 238 2.09 2.92 5.96
C LYS A 238 3.54 2.88 6.46
N LEU A 239 4.47 3.55 5.77
CA LEU A 239 5.84 3.70 6.25
C LEU A 239 5.91 4.50 7.56
N VAL A 240 5.13 5.58 7.67
CA VAL A 240 5.05 6.40 8.89
C VAL A 240 4.46 5.64 10.07
N GLU A 241 3.54 4.69 9.83
CA GLU A 241 3.03 3.76 10.85
C GLU A 241 4.10 2.76 11.35
N GLY A 242 5.29 2.72 10.72
CA GLY A 242 6.40 1.83 11.06
C GLY A 242 6.52 0.58 10.20
N ARG A 243 5.83 0.53 9.07
CA ARG A 243 5.87 -0.62 8.16
C ARG A 243 7.03 -0.52 7.19
N VAL A 244 7.33 -1.64 6.54
CA VAL A 244 8.33 -1.72 5.48
C VAL A 244 7.62 -1.85 4.15
N GLY A 245 8.03 -1.02 3.20
CA GLY A 245 7.55 -1.03 1.82
C GLY A 245 8.56 -1.65 0.87
N ILE A 246 8.08 -2.14 -0.27
CA ILE A 246 8.88 -2.69 -1.35
C ILE A 246 8.31 -2.11 -2.66
N ILE A 247 9.18 -1.52 -3.46
CA ILE A 247 8.86 -1.01 -4.80
C ILE A 247 9.62 -1.86 -5.82
N ILE A 248 8.91 -2.35 -6.82
CA ILE A 248 9.45 -3.24 -7.85
C ILE A 248 9.42 -2.50 -9.18
N ASN A 249 10.51 -2.59 -9.93
CA ASN A 249 10.56 -2.02 -11.27
C ASN A 249 9.60 -2.79 -12.21
N GLY A 250 8.86 -2.08 -13.05
CA GLY A 250 7.92 -2.68 -14.01
C GLY A 250 6.49 -2.87 -13.50
N THR A 251 6.18 -2.52 -12.24
CA THR A 251 4.83 -2.65 -11.67
C THR A 251 4.30 -1.33 -11.12
N PRO A 252 3.04 -0.95 -11.38
CA PRO A 252 2.44 0.29 -10.90
C PRO A 252 1.92 0.21 -9.45
N PHE A 253 2.48 -0.69 -8.63
CA PHE A 253 2.06 -0.92 -7.25
C PHE A 253 3.25 -0.92 -6.29
N GLY A 254 3.05 -0.37 -5.10
CA GLY A 254 3.95 -0.54 -3.96
C GLY A 254 3.40 -1.60 -3.01
N ILE A 255 4.24 -2.54 -2.59
CA ILE A 255 3.91 -3.59 -1.62
C ILE A 255 4.33 -3.12 -0.23
N TYR A 256 3.53 -3.38 0.80
CA TYR A 256 3.90 -3.07 2.18
C TYR A 256 3.53 -4.19 3.15
N ALA A 257 4.33 -4.34 4.20
CA ALA A 257 4.14 -5.34 5.23
C ALA A 257 4.54 -4.80 6.63
N PRO A 258 3.87 -5.23 7.72
CA PRO A 258 2.72 -6.15 7.75
C PRO A 258 1.44 -5.53 7.18
N TYR A 259 0.45 -6.38 6.87
CA TYR A 259 -0.91 -6.01 6.45
C TYR A 259 -1.93 -6.73 7.32
N PHE A 260 -2.84 -5.96 7.91
CA PHE A 260 -3.79 -6.44 8.92
C PHE A 260 -5.22 -6.54 8.38
N PHE A 261 -6.03 -7.39 9.00
CA PHE A 261 -7.42 -7.61 8.58
C PHE A 261 -8.24 -6.32 8.49
N ILE A 262 -8.08 -5.42 9.47
CA ILE A 262 -8.83 -4.15 9.55
C ILE A 262 -8.64 -3.26 8.32
N GLU A 263 -7.50 -3.36 7.64
CA GLU A 263 -7.18 -2.54 6.48
C GLU A 263 -7.95 -2.94 5.22
N ASN A 264 -8.56 -4.12 5.22
CA ASN A 264 -9.50 -4.46 4.16
C ASN A 264 -10.79 -3.67 4.25
N ILE A 265 -11.12 -3.20 5.46
CA ILE A 265 -12.36 -2.49 5.76
C ILE A 265 -12.15 -0.99 5.63
N THR A 266 -10.93 -0.47 5.79
CA THR A 266 -10.63 0.95 5.62
C THR A 266 -10.36 1.30 4.15
N MET A 267 -10.66 2.56 3.78
CA MET A 267 -10.41 3.09 2.44
C MET A 267 -9.64 4.41 2.55
N ALA A 268 -8.94 4.79 1.48
CA ALA A 268 -8.19 6.05 1.41
C ALA A 268 -9.07 7.27 1.70
N ASP A 269 -10.27 7.29 1.12
CA ASP A 269 -11.26 8.36 1.27
C ASP A 269 -11.65 8.63 2.73
N ASP A 270 -11.54 7.63 3.62
CA ASP A 270 -11.90 7.77 5.02
C ASP A 270 -11.09 8.87 5.71
N TYR A 271 -9.86 9.11 5.28
CA TYR A 271 -8.97 10.12 5.87
C TYR A 271 -9.14 11.52 5.24
N TYR A 272 -9.76 11.61 4.06
CA TYR A 272 -10.00 12.88 3.36
C TYR A 272 -11.42 13.45 3.59
N LEU A 273 -12.36 12.59 3.97
CA LEU A 273 -13.75 12.95 4.24
C LEU A 273 -13.95 13.52 5.66
N ASN A 274 -15.13 14.07 5.91
CA ASN A 274 -15.55 14.44 7.26
C ASN A 274 -15.66 13.17 8.12
N LYS A 275 -15.22 13.25 9.39
CA LYS A 275 -15.27 12.15 10.37
C LYS A 275 -16.61 11.43 10.39
N TYR A 276 -17.72 12.16 10.51
CA TYR A 276 -19.05 11.55 10.59
C TYR A 276 -19.44 10.79 9.32
N LYS A 277 -19.01 11.26 8.15
CA LYS A 277 -19.22 10.56 6.87
C LYS A 277 -18.36 9.30 6.78
N ALA A 278 -17.09 9.40 7.16
CA ALA A 278 -16.18 8.25 7.20
C ALA A 278 -16.70 7.17 8.15
N ASP A 279 -17.12 7.54 9.36
CA ASP A 279 -17.69 6.64 10.37
C ASP A 279 -18.93 5.91 9.84
N TYR A 280 -19.85 6.64 9.20
CA TYR A 280 -21.03 6.04 8.57
C TYR A 280 -20.65 5.00 7.52
N PHE A 281 -19.73 5.32 6.60
CA PHE A 281 -19.30 4.37 5.57
C PHE A 281 -18.51 3.19 6.13
N ARG A 282 -17.77 3.36 7.23
CA ARG A 282 -17.11 2.24 7.93
C ARG A 282 -18.13 1.29 8.54
N ILE A 283 -19.17 1.80 9.19
CA ILE A 283 -20.27 0.96 9.71
C ILE A 283 -20.94 0.19 8.58
N VAL A 284 -21.21 0.84 7.43
CA VAL A 284 -21.81 0.17 6.27
C VAL A 284 -20.90 -0.93 5.71
N ARG A 285 -19.57 -0.74 5.69
CA ARG A 285 -18.63 -1.81 5.28
C ARG A 285 -18.57 -2.95 6.30
N TRP A 286 -18.63 -2.66 7.59
CA TRP A 286 -18.73 -3.70 8.62
C TRP A 286 -20.03 -4.51 8.50
N THR A 287 -21.18 -3.85 8.29
CA THR A 287 -22.44 -4.58 8.09
C THR A 287 -22.42 -5.38 6.79
N ALA A 288 -21.84 -4.84 5.72
CA ALA A 288 -21.64 -5.54 4.46
C ALA A 288 -20.79 -6.81 4.64
N LEU A 289 -19.71 -6.76 5.44
CA LEU A 289 -18.89 -7.94 5.76
C LEU A 289 -19.75 -9.07 6.36
N PHE A 290 -20.53 -8.74 7.40
CA PHE A 290 -21.37 -9.73 8.07
C PHE A 290 -22.48 -10.27 7.17
N ILE A 291 -23.10 -9.40 6.36
CA ILE A 291 -24.14 -9.81 5.40
C ILE A 291 -23.53 -10.74 4.33
N ALA A 292 -22.40 -10.38 3.74
CA ALA A 292 -21.74 -11.18 2.71
C ALA A 292 -21.34 -12.57 3.23
N LEU A 293 -20.81 -12.63 4.45
CA LEU A 293 -20.31 -13.86 5.06
C LEU A 293 -21.41 -14.75 5.64
N LEU A 294 -22.29 -14.18 6.47
CA LEU A 294 -23.18 -14.95 7.35
C LEU A 294 -24.57 -15.19 6.75
N LEU A 295 -25.11 -14.24 5.97
CA LEU A 295 -26.51 -14.27 5.56
C LEU A 295 -26.87 -15.51 4.71
N PRO A 296 -26.08 -15.93 3.70
CA PRO A 296 -26.43 -17.09 2.89
C PRO A 296 -26.45 -18.41 3.69
N GLY A 297 -25.44 -18.61 4.54
CA GLY A 297 -25.35 -19.79 5.40
C GLY A 297 -26.48 -19.84 6.42
N LEU A 298 -26.80 -18.71 7.07
CA LEU A 298 -27.88 -18.64 8.03
C LEU A 298 -29.25 -18.86 7.38
N TYR A 299 -29.46 -18.31 6.17
CA TYR A 299 -30.67 -18.54 5.38
C TYR A 299 -30.92 -20.03 5.14
N ILE A 300 -29.90 -20.78 4.69
CA ILE A 300 -30.03 -22.22 4.44
C ILE A 300 -30.31 -22.99 5.73
N ALA A 301 -29.60 -22.69 6.81
CA ALA A 301 -29.76 -23.38 8.09
C ALA A 301 -31.20 -23.23 8.63
N MET A 302 -31.74 -22.01 8.59
CA MET A 302 -33.09 -21.70 9.07
C MET A 302 -34.18 -22.30 8.18
N THR A 303 -34.02 -22.19 6.86
CA THR A 303 -35.03 -22.63 5.87
C THR A 303 -34.89 -24.08 5.43
N THR A 304 -34.01 -24.87 6.06
CA THR A 304 -33.88 -26.30 5.78
C THR A 304 -34.07 -27.13 7.04
N HIS A 305 -33.46 -26.69 8.15
CA HIS A 305 -33.40 -27.49 9.38
C HIS A 305 -34.19 -26.88 10.55
N HIS A 306 -34.38 -25.55 10.59
CA HIS A 306 -34.93 -24.86 11.76
C HIS A 306 -36.06 -23.87 11.45
N PHE A 307 -37.05 -24.29 10.64
CA PHE A 307 -38.20 -23.44 10.29
C PHE A 307 -38.99 -22.92 11.49
N GLY A 308 -39.00 -23.66 12.61
CA GLY A 308 -39.72 -23.29 13.83
C GLY A 308 -39.18 -22.04 14.53
N LEU A 309 -37.98 -21.58 14.18
CA LEU A 309 -37.40 -20.34 14.71
C LEU A 309 -37.89 -19.10 13.95
N ILE A 310 -38.48 -19.27 12.76
CA ILE A 310 -39.04 -18.18 11.97
C ILE A 310 -40.49 -17.96 12.44
N PRO A 311 -40.94 -16.72 12.70
CA PRO A 311 -42.33 -16.48 13.07
C PRO A 311 -43.28 -17.04 12.00
N SER A 312 -44.35 -17.71 12.44
CA SER A 312 -45.25 -18.48 11.57
C SER A 312 -45.82 -17.69 10.39
N ILE A 313 -46.06 -16.39 10.57
CA ILE A 313 -46.55 -15.51 9.51
C ILE A 313 -45.56 -15.35 8.36
N PHE A 314 -44.25 -15.36 8.66
CA PHE A 314 -43.20 -15.31 7.65
C PHE A 314 -43.01 -16.67 6.98
N VAL A 315 -43.11 -17.77 7.73
CA VAL A 315 -43.02 -19.13 7.17
C VAL A 315 -44.08 -19.36 6.10
N PHE A 316 -45.34 -18.96 6.35
CA PHE A 316 -46.40 -19.09 5.35
C PHE A 316 -46.11 -18.31 4.07
N ARG A 317 -45.59 -17.07 4.20
CA ARG A 317 -45.16 -16.28 3.04
C ARG A 317 -44.01 -16.93 2.29
N LEU A 318 -43.03 -17.47 2.99
CA LEU A 318 -41.91 -18.21 2.38
C LEU A 318 -42.41 -19.45 1.62
N ALA A 319 -43.36 -20.19 2.18
CA ALA A 319 -43.95 -21.36 1.53
C ALA A 319 -44.65 -20.98 0.21
N VAL A 320 -45.41 -19.87 0.20
CA VAL A 320 -46.06 -19.36 -1.01
C VAL A 320 -45.02 -18.93 -2.07
N LEU A 321 -43.98 -18.20 -1.66
CA LEU A 321 -42.91 -17.76 -2.57
C LEU A 321 -42.03 -18.89 -3.11
N ARG A 322 -42.13 -20.09 -2.52
CA ARG A 322 -41.44 -21.31 -2.98
C ARG A 322 -42.34 -22.31 -3.69
N ALA A 323 -43.64 -22.07 -3.76
CA ALA A 323 -44.61 -23.06 -4.24
C ALA A 323 -44.37 -23.55 -5.69
N GLY A 324 -43.57 -22.83 -6.48
CA GLY A 324 -43.20 -23.18 -7.86
C GLY A 324 -41.76 -23.64 -8.07
N VAL A 325 -40.95 -23.78 -7.01
CA VAL A 325 -39.51 -24.10 -7.14
C VAL A 325 -39.28 -25.58 -6.79
N PRO A 326 -38.82 -26.42 -7.74
CA PRO A 326 -38.67 -27.86 -7.52
C PRO A 326 -37.37 -28.24 -6.82
N PHE A 327 -36.45 -27.29 -6.61
CA PHE A 327 -35.12 -27.55 -6.10
C PHE A 327 -35.01 -27.36 -4.58
N PRO A 328 -34.15 -28.13 -3.90
CA PRO A 328 -33.76 -27.85 -2.52
C PRO A 328 -33.08 -26.49 -2.40
N THR A 329 -33.20 -25.84 -1.23
CA THR A 329 -32.67 -24.48 -1.00
C THR A 329 -31.18 -24.37 -1.28
N ILE A 330 -30.40 -25.41 -0.95
CA ILE A 330 -28.95 -25.45 -1.21
C ILE A 330 -28.62 -25.40 -2.70
N VAL A 331 -29.42 -26.08 -3.55
CA VAL A 331 -29.23 -26.07 -5.00
C VAL A 331 -29.61 -24.70 -5.57
N GLU A 332 -30.74 -24.13 -5.13
CA GLU A 332 -31.13 -22.77 -5.52
C GLU A 332 -30.02 -21.75 -5.21
N VAL A 333 -29.49 -21.77 -3.97
CA VAL A 333 -28.42 -20.87 -3.54
C VAL A 333 -27.15 -21.08 -4.35
N GLY A 334 -26.72 -22.33 -4.55
CA GLY A 334 -25.51 -22.65 -5.30
C GLY A 334 -25.57 -22.16 -6.76
N VAL A 335 -26.71 -22.38 -7.43
CA VAL A 335 -26.94 -21.92 -8.81
C VAL A 335 -26.95 -20.39 -8.88
N MET A 336 -27.66 -19.73 -7.95
CA MET A 336 -27.72 -18.27 -7.93
C MET A 336 -26.35 -17.64 -7.62
N MET A 337 -25.59 -18.19 -6.67
CA MET A 337 -24.23 -17.71 -6.40
C MET A 337 -23.32 -17.86 -7.61
N PHE A 338 -23.37 -19.01 -8.29
CA PHE A 338 -22.61 -19.21 -9.52
C PHE A 338 -22.95 -18.18 -10.59
N PHE A 339 -24.24 -17.89 -10.78
CA PHE A 339 -24.71 -16.87 -11.72
C PHE A 339 -24.27 -15.45 -11.35
N PHE A 340 -24.37 -15.04 -10.10
CA PHE A 340 -23.86 -13.75 -9.65
C PHE A 340 -22.34 -13.65 -9.77
N GLN A 341 -21.61 -14.76 -9.55
CA GLN A 341 -20.17 -14.83 -9.75
C GLN A 341 -19.80 -14.62 -11.23
N LEU A 342 -20.52 -15.28 -12.16
CA LEU A 342 -20.32 -15.11 -13.60
C LEU A 342 -20.59 -13.66 -14.03
N LEU A 343 -21.69 -13.07 -13.55
CA LEU A 343 -22.02 -11.67 -13.84
C LEU A 343 -20.92 -10.72 -13.37
N ARG A 344 -20.38 -10.95 -12.17
CA ARG A 344 -19.29 -10.14 -11.63
C ARG A 344 -18.00 -10.31 -12.43
N GLU A 345 -17.61 -11.55 -12.73
CA GLU A 345 -16.38 -11.84 -13.48
C GLU A 345 -16.44 -11.28 -14.90
N ALA A 346 -17.62 -11.31 -15.53
CA ALA A 346 -17.85 -10.60 -16.78
C ALA A 346 -17.76 -9.08 -16.59
N GLY A 347 -18.39 -8.53 -15.54
CA GLY A 347 -18.42 -7.10 -15.24
C GLY A 347 -17.04 -6.46 -15.09
N VAL A 348 -16.10 -7.12 -14.41
CA VAL A 348 -14.73 -6.60 -14.20
C VAL A 348 -13.84 -6.66 -15.44
N ARG A 349 -14.17 -7.51 -16.43
CA ARG A 349 -13.44 -7.64 -17.70
C ARG A 349 -13.99 -6.74 -18.80
N LEU A 350 -15.16 -6.16 -18.59
CA LEU A 350 -15.79 -5.24 -19.54
C LEU A 350 -15.22 -3.82 -19.38
N PRO A 351 -15.12 -3.04 -20.47
CA PRO A 351 -14.72 -1.64 -20.41
C PRO A 351 -15.60 -0.85 -19.43
N THR A 352 -15.00 0.06 -18.67
CA THR A 352 -15.67 0.85 -17.62
C THR A 352 -16.90 1.61 -18.10
N ALA A 353 -16.95 2.00 -19.38
CA ALA A 353 -18.09 2.68 -20.00
C ALA A 353 -19.35 1.78 -20.14
N ILE A 354 -19.19 0.46 -20.24
CA ILE A 354 -20.30 -0.48 -20.53
C ILE A 354 -20.51 -1.49 -19.39
N GLY A 355 -19.48 -1.77 -18.59
CA GLY A 355 -19.50 -2.73 -17.49
C GLY A 355 -20.68 -2.55 -16.51
N PRO A 356 -20.94 -1.34 -15.98
CA PRO A 356 -22.07 -1.10 -15.08
C PRO A 356 -23.43 -1.40 -15.74
N ALA A 357 -23.63 -0.98 -16.99
CA ALA A 357 -24.89 -1.19 -17.71
C ALA A 357 -25.17 -2.69 -17.94
N ILE A 358 -24.16 -3.44 -18.40
CA ILE A 358 -24.30 -4.89 -18.61
C ILE A 358 -24.49 -5.62 -17.28
N SER A 359 -23.80 -5.23 -16.21
CA SER A 359 -23.96 -5.85 -14.89
C SER A 359 -25.37 -5.64 -14.33
N ILE A 360 -25.95 -4.45 -14.48
CA ILE A 360 -27.33 -4.15 -14.06
C ILE A 360 -28.34 -4.97 -14.88
N VAL A 361 -28.22 -4.92 -16.20
CA VAL A 361 -29.11 -5.65 -17.11
C VAL A 361 -29.00 -7.16 -16.88
N GLY A 362 -27.77 -7.66 -16.74
CA GLY A 362 -27.50 -9.06 -16.44
C GLY A 362 -28.10 -9.51 -15.11
N ALA A 363 -27.90 -8.75 -14.03
CA ALA A 363 -28.45 -9.09 -12.72
C ALA A 363 -29.99 -9.05 -12.71
N LEU A 364 -30.60 -8.05 -13.34
CA LEU A 364 -32.06 -7.90 -13.40
C LEU A 364 -32.70 -9.01 -14.26
N ILE A 365 -32.19 -9.22 -15.48
CA ILE A 365 -32.75 -10.22 -16.40
C ILE A 365 -32.52 -11.63 -15.84
N LEU A 366 -31.31 -11.92 -15.33
CA LEU A 366 -31.01 -13.25 -14.80
C LEU A 366 -31.81 -13.53 -13.52
N GLY A 367 -31.98 -12.53 -12.65
CA GLY A 367 -32.82 -12.64 -11.46
C GLY A 367 -34.29 -12.89 -11.81
N ASP A 368 -34.89 -12.05 -12.67
CA ASP A 368 -36.30 -12.18 -13.08
C ASP A 368 -36.53 -13.49 -13.86
N ALA A 369 -35.62 -13.85 -14.76
CA ALA A 369 -35.70 -15.10 -15.51
C ALA A 369 -35.60 -16.32 -14.58
N ALA A 370 -34.68 -16.32 -13.61
CA ALA A 370 -34.55 -17.41 -12.64
C ALA A 370 -35.80 -17.59 -11.76
N ILE A 371 -36.46 -16.48 -11.39
CA ILE A 371 -37.72 -16.51 -10.65
C ILE A 371 -38.84 -17.05 -11.53
N ARG A 372 -39.04 -16.49 -12.73
CA ARG A 372 -40.12 -16.88 -13.65
C ARG A 372 -39.98 -18.31 -14.18
N SER A 373 -38.76 -18.79 -14.37
CA SER A 373 -38.51 -20.18 -14.78
C SER A 373 -38.67 -21.17 -13.62
N GLY A 374 -38.95 -20.70 -12.39
CA GLY A 374 -39.01 -21.53 -11.19
C GLY A 374 -37.66 -22.12 -10.78
N LEU A 375 -36.54 -21.55 -11.25
CA LEU A 375 -35.19 -22.05 -10.93
C LEU A 375 -34.77 -21.69 -9.49
N ALA A 376 -35.20 -20.53 -9.01
CA ALA A 376 -34.94 -20.06 -7.66
C ALA A 376 -36.13 -19.25 -7.13
N SER A 377 -36.34 -19.26 -5.81
CA SER A 377 -37.39 -18.44 -5.20
C SER A 377 -36.99 -16.97 -5.09
N GLU A 378 -37.98 -16.07 -5.07
CA GLU A 378 -37.75 -14.63 -4.91
C GLU A 378 -36.87 -14.30 -3.69
N VAL A 379 -37.05 -15.05 -2.60
CA VAL A 379 -36.28 -14.85 -1.36
C VAL A 379 -34.84 -15.32 -1.50
N THR A 380 -34.59 -16.46 -2.16
CA THR A 380 -33.22 -16.91 -2.46
C THR A 380 -32.49 -15.86 -3.30
N VAL A 381 -33.13 -15.36 -4.37
CA VAL A 381 -32.52 -14.33 -5.23
C VAL A 381 -32.21 -13.06 -4.45
N LEU A 382 -33.12 -12.60 -3.59
CA LEU A 382 -32.91 -11.43 -2.74
C LEU A 382 -31.71 -11.61 -1.80
N VAL A 383 -31.62 -12.75 -1.11
CA VAL A 383 -30.54 -13.05 -0.15
C VAL A 383 -29.18 -13.07 -0.86
N ILE A 384 -29.09 -13.73 -2.01
CA ILE A 384 -27.84 -13.83 -2.77
C ILE A 384 -27.46 -12.50 -3.41
N ALA A 385 -28.43 -11.73 -3.93
CA ALA A 385 -28.18 -10.39 -4.44
C ALA A 385 -27.63 -9.47 -3.35
N LEU A 386 -28.24 -9.48 -2.16
CA LEU A 386 -27.79 -8.65 -1.04
C LEU A 386 -26.38 -9.05 -0.55
N SER A 387 -26.10 -10.36 -0.44
CA SER A 387 -24.76 -10.86 -0.11
C SER A 387 -23.71 -10.47 -1.17
N SER A 388 -24.04 -10.62 -2.45
CA SER A 388 -23.15 -10.29 -3.57
C SER A 388 -22.87 -8.78 -3.66
N ILE A 389 -23.90 -7.95 -3.47
CA ILE A 389 -23.74 -6.49 -3.43
C ILE A 389 -22.84 -6.09 -2.25
N SER A 390 -23.06 -6.69 -1.08
CA SER A 390 -22.25 -6.42 0.11
C SER A 390 -20.76 -6.70 -0.13
N LEU A 391 -20.45 -7.72 -0.93
CA LEU A 391 -19.07 -8.07 -1.26
C LEU A 391 -18.36 -7.01 -2.15
N PHE A 392 -19.10 -6.19 -2.91
CA PHE A 392 -18.51 -5.07 -3.66
C PHE A 392 -18.03 -3.93 -2.78
N LEU A 393 -18.55 -3.79 -1.56
CA LEU A 393 -18.07 -2.78 -0.62
C LEU A 393 -16.70 -3.11 -0.03
N ILE A 394 -16.22 -4.35 -0.19
CA ILE A 394 -14.98 -4.84 0.42
C ILE A 394 -14.17 -5.64 -0.62
N PRO A 395 -13.68 -4.97 -1.69
CA PRO A 395 -13.12 -5.65 -2.85
C PRO A 395 -11.88 -6.50 -2.52
N LYS A 396 -11.03 -6.06 -1.58
CA LYS A 396 -9.81 -6.77 -1.17
C LYS A 396 -10.11 -8.12 -0.48
N LEU A 397 -11.27 -8.28 0.16
CA LEU A 397 -11.67 -9.54 0.81
C LEU A 397 -12.52 -10.47 -0.07
N HIS A 398 -12.85 -10.06 -1.29
CA HIS A 398 -13.78 -10.79 -2.15
C HIS A 398 -13.44 -12.29 -2.26
N GLY A 399 -12.19 -12.61 -2.61
CA GLY A 399 -11.75 -14.00 -2.81
C GLY A 399 -11.86 -14.84 -1.54
N ALA A 400 -11.32 -14.32 -0.44
CA ALA A 400 -11.34 -15.01 0.85
C ALA A 400 -12.76 -15.23 1.38
N LEU A 401 -13.61 -14.19 1.34
CA LEU A 401 -14.98 -14.30 1.81
C LEU A 401 -15.82 -15.22 0.92
N SER A 402 -15.63 -15.22 -0.40
CA SER A 402 -16.35 -16.14 -1.29
C SER A 402 -16.11 -17.61 -0.92
N ILE A 403 -14.85 -17.97 -0.63
CA ILE A 403 -14.49 -19.34 -0.21
C ILE A 403 -15.12 -19.66 1.14
N TRP A 404 -14.99 -18.77 2.12
CA TRP A 404 -15.54 -19.02 3.46
C TRP A 404 -17.06 -19.05 3.48
N THR A 405 -17.75 -18.15 2.77
CA THR A 405 -19.21 -18.18 2.62
C THR A 405 -19.68 -19.53 2.06
N ASN A 406 -18.96 -20.11 1.09
CA ASN A 406 -19.27 -21.46 0.59
C ASN A 406 -19.12 -22.52 1.69
N ILE A 407 -18.05 -22.47 2.50
CA ILE A 407 -17.85 -23.39 3.64
C ILE A 407 -19.01 -23.27 4.65
N LEU A 408 -19.44 -22.04 4.97
CA LEU A 408 -20.58 -21.81 5.86
C LEU A 408 -21.88 -22.38 5.26
N ILE A 409 -22.12 -22.17 3.97
CA ILE A 409 -23.28 -22.72 3.24
C ILE A 409 -23.30 -24.25 3.29
N PHE A 410 -22.17 -24.91 3.02
CA PHE A 410 -22.08 -26.37 3.07
C PHE A 410 -22.30 -26.90 4.49
N GLY A 411 -21.71 -26.26 5.50
CA GLY A 411 -21.94 -26.59 6.91
C GLY A 411 -23.43 -26.48 7.29
N SER A 412 -24.07 -25.37 6.91
CA SER A 412 -25.50 -25.13 7.12
C SER A 412 -26.40 -26.14 6.42
N ALA A 413 -26.03 -26.57 5.21
CA ALA A 413 -26.84 -27.51 4.43
C ALA A 413 -26.84 -28.91 5.07
N ILE A 414 -25.70 -29.36 5.60
CA ILE A 414 -25.55 -30.71 6.16
C ILE A 414 -26.11 -30.78 7.58
N LEU A 415 -25.78 -29.81 8.44
CA LEU A 415 -26.03 -29.88 9.88
C LEU A 415 -26.93 -28.76 10.42
N GLY A 416 -27.48 -27.88 9.57
CA GLY A 416 -28.30 -26.75 10.03
C GLY A 416 -27.50 -25.72 10.81
N LEU A 417 -28.11 -25.15 11.87
CA LEU A 417 -27.46 -24.13 12.70
C LEU A 417 -26.17 -24.64 13.39
N PRO A 418 -26.10 -25.87 13.92
CA PRO A 418 -24.84 -26.43 14.42
C PRO A 418 -23.69 -26.37 13.39
N GLY A 419 -23.95 -26.75 12.14
CA GLY A 419 -22.94 -26.70 11.07
C GLY A 419 -22.50 -25.28 10.74
N PHE A 420 -23.45 -24.34 10.70
CA PHE A 420 -23.17 -22.92 10.55
C PHE A 420 -22.22 -22.42 11.64
N TYR A 421 -22.52 -22.69 12.91
CA TYR A 421 -21.67 -22.24 14.03
C TYR A 421 -20.29 -22.89 14.01
N ILE A 422 -20.19 -24.18 13.67
CA ILE A 422 -18.89 -24.85 13.52
C ILE A 422 -18.06 -24.17 12.42
N ALA A 423 -18.64 -23.95 11.23
CA ALA A 423 -17.96 -23.27 10.13
C ALA A 423 -17.55 -21.83 10.49
N PHE A 424 -18.39 -21.10 11.21
CA PHE A 424 -18.08 -19.75 11.67
C PHE A 424 -16.97 -19.73 12.74
N ILE A 425 -16.96 -20.68 13.67
CA ILE A 425 -15.87 -20.82 14.65
C ILE A 425 -14.57 -21.18 13.92
N LEU A 426 -14.61 -22.07 12.92
CA LEU A 426 -13.45 -22.38 12.08
C LEU A 426 -12.93 -21.15 11.32
N PHE A 427 -13.83 -20.31 10.81
CA PHE A 427 -13.46 -19.03 10.19
C PHE A 427 -12.72 -18.11 11.18
N CYS A 428 -13.28 -17.91 12.38
CA CYS A 428 -12.70 -17.04 13.41
C CYS A 428 -11.34 -17.58 13.90
N THR A 429 -11.24 -18.89 14.13
CA THR A 429 -10.00 -19.53 14.58
C THR A 429 -8.93 -19.50 13.50
N HIS A 430 -9.29 -19.68 12.22
CA HIS A 430 -8.37 -19.51 11.10
C HIS A 430 -7.81 -18.09 11.07
N LEU A 431 -8.66 -17.06 11.11
CA LEU A 431 -8.22 -15.67 11.13
C LEU A 431 -7.31 -15.35 12.33
N ALA A 432 -7.64 -15.86 13.52
CA ALA A 432 -6.83 -15.66 14.72
C ALA A 432 -5.47 -16.37 14.67
N GLY A 433 -5.34 -17.45 13.90
CA GLY A 433 -4.09 -18.17 13.68
C GLY A 433 -3.18 -17.56 12.60
N LEU A 434 -3.67 -16.62 11.80
CA LEU A 434 -2.88 -15.99 10.75
C LEU A 434 -1.88 -14.97 11.31
N THR A 435 -0.71 -14.91 10.67
CA THR A 435 0.32 -13.92 10.95
C THR A 435 0.74 -13.20 9.68
N SER A 436 1.07 -11.92 9.79
CA SER A 436 1.64 -11.08 8.74
C SER A 436 3.03 -10.66 9.18
N CYS A 437 4.07 -11.23 8.54
CA CYS A 437 5.48 -10.92 8.82
C CYS A 437 5.85 -10.91 10.32
N GLY A 438 5.34 -11.90 11.08
CA GLY A 438 5.60 -12.05 12.52
C GLY A 438 4.59 -11.37 13.44
N TYR A 439 3.66 -10.56 12.92
CA TYR A 439 2.59 -9.92 13.70
C TYR A 439 1.26 -10.67 13.53
N PRO A 440 0.39 -10.72 14.57
CA PRO A 440 -0.95 -11.31 14.43
C PRO A 440 -1.78 -10.60 13.36
N TYR A 441 -2.42 -11.34 12.45
CA TYR A 441 -3.16 -10.73 11.33
C TYR A 441 -4.38 -9.91 11.76
N LEU A 442 -5.02 -10.32 12.86
CA LEU A 442 -6.16 -9.59 13.43
C LEU A 442 -5.74 -8.32 14.15
N TYR A 443 -4.44 -8.07 14.39
CA TYR A 443 -3.99 -6.89 15.11
C TYR A 443 -4.56 -5.58 14.51
N PRO A 444 -5.07 -4.64 15.33
CA PRO A 444 -5.18 -4.66 16.80
C PRO A 444 -6.47 -5.31 17.35
N LEU A 445 -7.32 -5.89 16.50
CA LEU A 445 -8.52 -6.62 16.93
C LEU A 445 -8.10 -7.87 17.72
N GLY A 446 -8.21 -7.83 19.05
CA GLY A 446 -7.92 -8.97 19.92
C GLY A 446 -6.73 -8.79 20.86
N THR A 447 -6.01 -7.67 20.82
CA THR A 447 -5.03 -7.32 21.86
C THR A 447 -5.68 -6.54 23.00
N LEU A 448 -5.36 -6.90 24.25
CA LEU A 448 -5.90 -6.25 25.46
C LEU A 448 -5.14 -4.97 25.83
N ASN A 449 -3.94 -4.76 25.28
CA ASN A 449 -3.09 -3.61 25.57
C ASN A 449 -3.58 -2.37 24.81
N ASN A 450 -4.29 -1.53 25.56
CA ASN A 450 -4.91 -0.26 25.17
C ASN A 450 -6.00 -0.37 24.09
N PHE A 451 -7.23 -0.28 24.58
CA PHE A 451 -8.46 0.03 23.87
C PHE A 451 -8.43 1.42 23.15
N SER A 452 -7.37 1.75 22.43
CA SER A 452 -7.31 2.86 21.47
C SER A 452 -7.99 2.43 20.16
N PHE A 453 -9.22 1.91 20.25
CA PHE A 453 -10.07 1.45 19.13
C PHE A 453 -10.54 2.58 18.20
N GLY A 454 -10.00 3.78 18.37
CA GLY A 454 -10.42 4.98 17.68
C GLY A 454 -10.42 4.84 16.16
N ASP A 455 -9.46 4.09 15.58
CA ASP A 455 -9.32 3.93 14.12
C ASP A 455 -9.58 2.50 13.60
N THR A 456 -10.47 1.75 14.29
CA THR A 456 -10.88 0.41 13.85
C THR A 456 -12.32 0.41 13.33
N LEU A 457 -13.30 0.42 14.24
CA LEU A 457 -14.72 0.47 13.89
C LEU A 457 -15.15 1.89 13.46
N LEU A 458 -14.68 2.89 14.20
CA LEU A 458 -14.82 4.31 13.87
C LEU A 458 -13.48 4.86 13.40
N ARG A 459 -13.45 6.10 12.92
CA ARG A 459 -12.24 6.82 12.54
C ARG A 459 -11.61 7.54 13.72
N GLY A 460 -10.30 7.35 13.85
CA GLY A 460 -9.51 7.97 14.89
C GLY A 460 -9.45 9.48 14.75
N ASP A 461 -8.93 10.14 15.78
CA ASP A 461 -8.50 11.53 15.64
C ASP A 461 -7.25 11.59 14.76
N LEU A 462 -7.24 12.49 13.78
CA LEU A 462 -6.15 12.62 12.79
C LEU A 462 -4.80 12.87 13.47
N ASN A 463 -4.81 13.58 14.60
CA ASN A 463 -3.61 13.87 15.38
C ASN A 463 -2.93 12.62 15.97
N LYS A 464 -3.65 11.50 16.06
CA LYS A 464 -3.13 10.25 16.64
C LYS A 464 -2.80 9.17 15.61
N ILE A 465 -3.17 9.38 14.35
CA ILE A 465 -3.03 8.39 13.26
C ILE A 465 -1.59 8.27 12.77
N SER A 466 -0.77 9.31 12.92
CA SER A 466 0.67 9.27 12.59
C SER A 466 1.53 8.50 13.60
N ASN A 467 0.95 7.98 14.68
CA ASN A 467 1.72 7.24 15.68
C ASN A 467 2.10 5.87 15.16
N ASN A 468 3.35 5.49 15.44
CA ASN A 468 3.86 4.16 15.17
C ASN A 468 3.01 3.10 15.89
N ILE A 469 2.40 2.22 15.11
CA ILE A 469 1.48 1.21 15.62
C ILE A 469 2.26 0.00 16.15
N LEU A 470 3.39 -0.32 15.51
CA LEU A 470 4.18 -1.52 15.81
C LEU A 470 5.07 -1.39 17.06
N LYS A 471 5.50 -0.18 17.43
CA LYS A 471 6.36 0.04 18.62
C LYS A 471 5.71 -0.28 19.97
N ARG A 472 4.38 -0.33 20.05
CA ARG A 472 3.67 -0.48 21.34
C ARG A 472 3.72 -1.89 21.94
N ASP A 473 4.07 -2.91 21.15
CA ASP A 473 4.12 -4.32 21.61
C ASP A 473 5.55 -4.84 21.81
N ASP A 474 6.58 -4.07 21.46
CA ASP A 474 7.99 -4.43 21.71
C ASP A 474 8.49 -3.97 23.11
N SER A 475 7.65 -3.30 23.90
CA SER A 475 7.94 -3.07 25.32
C SER A 475 7.56 -4.30 26.15
N PRO A 476 8.51 -4.89 26.90
CA PRO A 476 8.32 -6.13 27.64
C PRO A 476 7.23 -6.08 28.71
#